data_AF-A0A3P8TD21-F1
#
_entry.id   AF-A0A3P8TD21-F1
#
_cell.length_a   1.000
_cell.length_b   1.000
_cell.length_c   1.000
_cell.angle_alpha   90.00
_cell.angle_beta   90.00
_cell.angle_gamma   90.00
#
_symmetry.space_group_name_H-M   'P 1'
#
loop_
_entity.id
_entity.type
_entity.pdbx_description
1 polymer ?
#
loop_
_entity_poly.entity_id
_entity_poly.type
_entity_poly.pdbx_seq_one_letter_code
_entity_poly.pdbx_strand_id
1 'polypeptide(L)'
;MKKCVPREYKIHRHCFTNSYPVIEPFLTEFPNLYVGFTAVITYSSATNARNAVRQIPLNRIVLETDAPYFLPRQVGKGVCRFSHPGMGIHTLQELSLLKGKDMATVLDTIRNNTTQLYGI
;
A
#
# COMPACT_ATOMS: atom_id res chain seq x y z
N MET A 1 11.65 8.50 17.16
CA MET A 1 10.41 7.68 17.13
C MET A 1 10.37 6.69 18.30
N LYS A 2 11.29 5.71 18.39
CA LYS A 2 11.31 4.70 19.48
C LYS A 2 11.23 5.24 20.91
N LYS A 3 11.82 6.41 21.17
CA LYS A 3 11.82 7.05 22.50
C LYS A 3 10.51 7.76 22.86
N CYS A 4 9.68 8.11 21.88
CA CYS A 4 8.56 9.04 22.06
C CYS A 4 7.21 8.46 21.63
N VAL A 5 7.20 7.42 20.80
CA VAL A 5 5.99 6.81 20.26
C VAL A 5 5.82 5.45 20.94
N PRO A 6 4.69 5.19 21.61
CA PRO A 6 4.40 3.87 22.17
C PRO A 6 4.53 2.79 21.11
N ARG A 7 5.08 1.64 21.48
CA ARG A 7 5.30 0.53 20.55
C ARG A 7 4.02 0.10 19.82
N GLU A 8 2.91 0.06 20.56
CA GLU A 8 1.60 -0.36 20.05
C GLU A 8 0.82 0.78 19.38
N TYR A 9 1.42 1.94 19.16
CA TYR A 9 0.73 3.05 18.52
C TYR A 9 0.39 2.70 17.06
N LYS A 10 -0.81 3.10 16.61
CA LYS A 10 -1.25 2.87 15.23
C LYS A 10 -0.54 3.87 14.31
N ILE A 11 0.20 3.36 13.33
CA ILE A 11 1.01 4.20 12.42
C ILE A 11 0.64 3.87 10.99
N HIS A 12 0.30 4.88 10.18
CA HIS A 12 0.19 4.75 8.74
C HIS A 12 1.42 5.34 8.06
N ARG A 13 2.24 4.50 7.43
CA ARG A 13 3.26 4.97 6.49
C ARG A 13 2.64 5.18 5.11
N HIS A 14 2.09 6.36 4.91
CA HIS A 14 1.45 6.79 3.66
C HIS A 14 2.42 6.82 2.47
N CYS A 15 1.90 6.48 1.28
CA CYS A 15 2.52 6.59 -0.04
C CYS A 15 3.94 6.05 -0.09
N PHE A 16 4.11 4.78 0.26
CA PHE A 16 5.43 4.17 0.31
C PHE A 16 5.97 3.83 -1.08
N THR A 17 7.07 4.49 -1.44
CA THR A 17 7.75 4.33 -2.74
C THR A 17 9.21 3.86 -2.63
N ASN A 18 9.70 3.68 -1.40
CA ASN A 18 11.09 3.30 -1.11
C ASN A 18 11.30 1.77 -1.14
N SER A 19 12.53 1.34 -0.87
CA SER A 19 12.90 -0.08 -0.79
C SER A 19 12.56 -0.69 0.57
N TYR A 20 12.43 -2.02 0.64
CA TYR A 20 12.10 -2.75 1.87
C TYR A 20 13.03 -2.46 3.06
N PRO A 21 14.37 -2.35 2.91
CA PRO A 21 15.26 -2.04 4.04
C PRO A 21 14.96 -0.71 4.74
N VAL A 22 14.28 0.23 4.06
CA VAL A 22 13.88 1.50 4.67
C VAL A 22 12.72 1.32 5.65
N ILE A 23 11.81 0.37 5.39
CA ILE A 23 10.59 0.19 6.19
C ILE A 23 10.67 -0.97 7.18
N GLU A 24 11.50 -1.97 6.90
CA GLU A 24 11.69 -3.15 7.75
C GLU A 24 11.98 -2.81 9.22
N PRO A 25 12.92 -1.90 9.56
CA PRO A 25 13.18 -1.59 10.96
C PRO A 25 11.96 -1.01 11.69
N PHE A 26 11.08 -0.32 10.99
CA PHE A 26 9.85 0.23 11.56
C PHE A 26 8.76 -0.84 11.68
N LEU A 27 8.64 -1.76 10.72
CA LEU A 27 7.71 -2.88 10.80
C LEU A 27 8.04 -3.82 11.96
N THR A 28 9.33 -4.03 12.23
CA THR A 28 9.86 -4.81 13.35
C THR A 28 9.60 -4.12 14.69
N GLU A 29 9.81 -2.81 14.76
CA GLU A 29 9.62 -2.05 16.01
C GLU A 29 8.15 -1.88 16.36
N PHE A 30 7.33 -1.46 15.39
CA PHE A 30 5.94 -1.04 15.60
C PHE A 30 4.98 -2.09 15.01
N PRO A 31 4.41 -3.01 15.80
CA PRO A 31 3.51 -4.04 15.30
C PRO A 31 2.24 -3.47 14.64
N ASN A 32 1.78 -2.29 15.06
CA ASN A 32 0.58 -1.62 14.52
C ASN A 32 0.89 -0.60 13.42
N LEU A 33 2.06 -0.71 12.77
CA LEU A 33 2.40 0.09 11.60
C LEU A 33 1.87 -0.57 10.32
N TYR A 34 1.18 0.18 9.48
CA TYR A 34 0.71 -0.25 8.17
C TYR A 34 1.35 0.61 7.09
N VAL A 35 1.59 0.02 5.92
CA VAL A 35 2.26 0.67 4.78
C VAL A 35 1.25 0.89 3.67
N GLY A 36 1.08 2.15 3.27
CA GLY A 36 0.22 2.57 2.19
C GLY A 36 0.89 2.38 0.83
N PHE A 37 0.14 1.82 -0.12
CA PHE A 37 0.54 1.73 -1.52
C PHE A 37 -0.53 2.29 -2.44
N THR A 38 -0.09 3.11 -3.40
CA THR A 38 -0.90 3.70 -4.47
C THR A 38 -0.72 2.94 -5.79
N ALA A 39 -1.35 3.42 -6.86
CA ALA A 39 -1.18 2.86 -8.19
C ALA A 39 0.25 3.02 -8.77
N VAL A 40 1.19 3.67 -8.07
CA VAL A 40 2.62 3.64 -8.42
C VAL A 40 3.13 2.22 -8.65
N ILE A 41 2.63 1.26 -7.87
CA ILE A 41 3.07 -0.13 -7.99
C ILE A 41 2.69 -0.74 -9.35
N THR A 42 1.74 -0.17 -10.11
CA THR A 42 1.39 -0.62 -11.47
C THR A 42 2.48 -0.28 -12.50
N TYR A 43 3.39 0.65 -12.19
CA TYR A 43 4.51 1.00 -13.06
C TYR A 43 5.64 -0.02 -12.89
N SER A 44 6.09 -0.64 -13.99
CA SER A 44 7.21 -1.59 -13.95
C SER A 44 8.52 -0.95 -13.49
N SER A 45 8.67 0.36 -13.68
CA SER A 45 9.82 1.15 -13.21
C SER A 45 9.85 1.35 -11.69
N ALA A 46 8.74 1.16 -10.98
CA ALA A 46 8.66 1.28 -9.52
C ALA A 46 9.24 0.04 -8.80
N THR A 47 10.43 -0.39 -9.19
CA THR A 47 11.08 -1.64 -8.76
C THR A 47 11.19 -1.73 -7.24
N ASN A 48 11.60 -0.65 -6.58
CA ASN A 48 11.73 -0.57 -5.12
C ASN A 48 10.40 -0.82 -4.41
N ALA A 49 9.36 -0.06 -4.76
CA ALA A 49 8.03 -0.20 -4.18
C ALA A 49 7.44 -1.59 -4.43
N ARG A 50 7.57 -2.11 -5.66
CA ARG A 50 7.10 -3.46 -6.02
C ARG A 50 7.81 -4.54 -5.22
N ASN A 51 9.12 -4.43 -5.02
CA ASN A 51 9.90 -5.37 -4.20
C ASN A 51 9.55 -5.26 -2.71
N ALA A 52 9.25 -4.06 -2.23
CA ALA A 52 8.75 -3.86 -0.87
C ALA A 52 7.39 -4.50 -0.67
N VAL A 53 6.44 -4.31 -1.60
CA VAL A 53 5.14 -5.00 -1.57
C VAL A 53 5.34 -6.50 -1.42
N ARG A 54 6.23 -7.14 -2.19
CA ARG A 54 6.44 -8.59 -2.09
C ARG A 54 6.85 -9.05 -0.69
N GLN A 55 7.72 -8.30 -0.02
CA GLN A 55 8.30 -8.65 1.28
C GLN A 55 7.40 -8.28 2.48
N ILE A 56 6.71 -7.14 2.44
CA ILE A 56 5.88 -6.67 3.57
C ILE A 56 4.68 -7.60 3.77
N PRO A 57 4.40 -8.14 4.97
CA PRO A 57 3.23 -9.00 5.18
C PRO A 57 1.91 -8.34 4.72
N LEU A 58 1.02 -9.09 4.06
CA LEU A 58 -0.21 -8.51 3.49
C LEU A 58 -1.12 -7.89 4.56
N ASN A 59 -1.13 -8.45 5.77
CA ASN A 59 -1.84 -7.90 6.94
C ASN A 59 -1.19 -6.63 7.52
N ARG A 60 -0.17 -6.06 6.84
CA ARG A 60 0.50 -4.80 7.19
C ARG A 60 0.43 -3.79 6.05
N ILE A 61 -0.43 -4.02 5.05
CA ILE A 61 -0.60 -3.15 3.87
C ILE A 61 -1.97 -2.49 3.89
N VAL A 62 -2.03 -1.21 3.55
CA VAL A 62 -3.29 -0.51 3.23
C VAL A 62 -3.25 0.00 1.79
N LEU A 63 -4.42 0.05 1.17
CA LEU A 63 -4.59 0.50 -0.22
C LEU A 63 -5.01 1.96 -0.25
N GLU A 64 -4.37 2.71 -1.12
CA GLU A 64 -4.66 4.11 -1.35
C GLU A 64 -4.64 4.41 -2.87
N THR A 65 -5.15 5.59 -3.22
CA THR A 65 -5.00 6.14 -4.58
C THR A 65 -4.09 7.35 -4.58
N ASP A 66 -4.13 8.13 -3.50
CA ASP A 66 -3.58 9.49 -3.43
C ASP A 66 -4.06 10.35 -4.61
N ALA A 67 -5.32 10.17 -5.00
CA ALA A 67 -5.94 10.99 -6.03
C ALA A 67 -5.87 12.47 -5.65
N PRO A 68 -5.47 13.35 -6.58
CA PRO A 68 -5.47 13.19 -8.04
C PRO A 68 -4.18 12.63 -8.67
N TYR A 69 -3.21 12.18 -7.88
CA TYR A 69 -1.90 11.70 -8.34
C TYR A 69 -1.92 10.22 -8.77
N PHE A 70 -0.82 9.74 -9.36
CA PHE A 70 -0.62 8.32 -9.70
C PHE A 70 -1.73 7.70 -10.56
N LEU A 71 -1.94 8.24 -11.76
CA LEU A 71 -2.83 7.61 -12.76
C LEU A 71 -2.36 6.16 -13.04
N PRO A 72 -3.17 5.12 -12.78
CA PRO A 72 -2.75 3.73 -12.97
C PRO A 72 -2.22 3.47 -14.38
N ARG A 73 -1.20 2.62 -14.53
CA ARG A 73 -0.59 2.32 -15.84
C ARG A 73 -1.60 1.84 -16.89
N GLN A 74 -2.65 1.16 -16.44
CA GLN A 74 -3.73 0.61 -17.26
C GLN A 74 -4.65 1.70 -17.84
N VAL A 75 -4.64 2.92 -17.28
CA VAL A 75 -5.49 4.01 -17.72
C VAL A 75 -4.70 4.92 -18.67
N GLY A 76 -5.19 5.02 -19.92
CA GLY A 76 -4.59 5.90 -20.92
C GLY A 76 -4.77 7.38 -20.57
N LYS A 77 -3.72 8.19 -20.76
CA LYS A 77 -3.75 9.65 -20.48
C LYS A 77 -4.79 10.43 -21.30
N GLY A 78 -5.23 9.88 -22.44
CA GLY A 78 -6.32 10.46 -23.24
C GLY A 78 -7.72 10.17 -22.70
N VAL A 79 -7.87 9.17 -21.84
CA VAL A 79 -9.15 8.81 -21.17
C VAL A 79 -9.33 9.64 -19.91
N CYS A 80 -8.28 9.73 -19.10
CA CYS A 80 -8.31 10.48 -17.86
C CYS A 80 -6.95 11.11 -17.59
N ARG A 81 -6.95 12.36 -17.11
CA ARG A 81 -5.73 13.10 -16.77
C ARG A 81 -5.28 12.88 -15.33
N PHE A 82 -6.22 12.63 -14.42
CA PHE A 82 -6.00 12.52 -12.99
C PHE A 82 -6.57 11.20 -12.48
N SER A 83 -5.99 10.64 -11.41
CA SER A 83 -6.64 9.50 -10.77
C SER A 83 -7.85 9.94 -9.94
N HIS A 84 -8.70 8.98 -9.58
CA HIS A 84 -9.82 9.18 -8.65
C HIS A 84 -9.94 7.99 -7.70
N PRO A 85 -10.68 8.10 -6.57
CA PRO A 85 -10.75 7.03 -5.56
C PRO A 85 -11.20 5.67 -6.11
N GLY A 86 -12.17 5.65 -7.04
CA GLY A 86 -12.62 4.42 -7.72
C GLY A 86 -11.53 3.67 -8.50
N MET A 87 -10.40 4.31 -8.84
CA MET A 87 -9.26 3.64 -9.48
C MET A 87 -8.41 2.80 -8.51
N GLY A 88 -8.73 2.79 -7.22
CA GLY A 88 -8.08 1.91 -6.23
C GLY A 88 -8.12 0.44 -6.61
N ILE A 89 -9.08 0.02 -7.44
CA ILE A 89 -9.16 -1.34 -7.99
C ILE A 89 -7.89 -1.77 -8.75
N HIS A 90 -7.19 -0.83 -9.39
CA HIS A 90 -5.94 -1.13 -10.10
C HIS A 90 -4.78 -1.41 -9.13
N THR A 91 -4.73 -0.66 -8.01
CA THR A 91 -3.80 -0.96 -6.92
C THR A 91 -4.10 -2.32 -6.33
N LEU A 92 -5.38 -2.66 -6.11
CA LEU A 92 -5.79 -3.97 -5.58
C LEU A 92 -5.35 -5.12 -6.49
N GLN A 93 -5.58 -4.99 -7.79
CA GLN A 93 -5.17 -5.97 -8.78
C GLN A 93 -3.66 -6.18 -8.78
N GLU A 94 -2.87 -5.10 -8.73
CA GLU A 94 -1.42 -5.20 -8.70
C GLU A 94 -0.90 -5.81 -7.39
N LEU A 95 -1.52 -5.50 -6.24
CA LEU A 95 -1.22 -6.15 -4.97
C LEU A 95 -1.47 -7.66 -5.04
N SER A 96 -2.59 -8.09 -5.62
CA SER A 96 -2.92 -9.50 -5.85
C SER A 96 -1.84 -10.22 -6.66
N LEU A 97 -1.41 -9.62 -7.78
CA LEU A 97 -0.33 -10.14 -8.62
C LEU A 97 1.00 -10.24 -7.86
N LEU A 98 1.40 -9.17 -7.17
CA LEU A 98 2.68 -9.12 -6.44
C LEU A 98 2.69 -10.07 -5.24
N LYS A 99 1.52 -10.38 -4.66
CA LYS A 99 1.37 -11.28 -3.52
C LYS A 99 1.11 -12.74 -3.89
N GLY A 100 0.81 -13.04 -5.15
CA GLY A 100 0.40 -14.38 -5.55
C GLY A 100 -0.86 -14.86 -4.81
N LYS A 101 -1.78 -13.95 -4.53
CA LYS A 101 -3.06 -14.21 -3.84
C LYS A 101 -4.20 -13.69 -4.69
N ASP A 102 -5.36 -14.32 -4.64
CA ASP A 102 -6.55 -13.85 -5.36
C ASP A 102 -7.04 -12.49 -4.84
N MET A 103 -7.77 -11.75 -5.68
CA MET A 103 -8.22 -10.39 -5.35
C MET A 103 -9.18 -10.34 -4.16
N ALA A 104 -10.00 -11.38 -3.94
CA ALA A 104 -10.95 -11.40 -2.82
C ALA A 104 -10.20 -11.51 -1.49
N THR A 105 -9.24 -12.43 -1.38
CA THR A 105 -8.35 -12.56 -0.21
C THR A 105 -7.61 -11.25 0.08
N VAL A 106 -7.09 -10.58 -0.96
CA VAL A 106 -6.37 -9.31 -0.79
C VAL A 106 -7.31 -8.19 -0.34
N LEU A 107 -8.50 -8.09 -0.93
CA LEU A 107 -9.51 -7.10 -0.56
C LEU A 107 -9.93 -7.26 0.88
N ASP A 108 -10.27 -8.49 1.30
CA ASP A 108 -10.71 -8.79 2.67
C ASP A 108 -9.62 -8.45 3.67
N THR A 109 -8.38 -8.84 3.39
CA THR A 109 -7.24 -8.54 4.27
C THR A 109 -7.01 -7.04 4.38
N ILE A 110 -6.98 -6.30 3.27
CA ILE A 110 -6.75 -4.85 3.27
C ILE A 110 -7.90 -4.11 3.96
N ARG A 111 -9.14 -4.55 3.75
CA ARG A 111 -10.30 -3.95 4.43
C ARG A 111 -10.21 -4.13 5.94
N ASN A 112 -9.84 -5.32 6.39
CA ASN A 112 -9.57 -5.55 7.82
C ASN A 112 -8.41 -4.69 8.32
N ASN A 113 -7.31 -4.56 7.58
CA ASN A 113 -6.18 -3.70 7.97
C ASN A 113 -6.61 -2.24 8.14
N THR A 114 -7.40 -1.70 7.20
CA THR A 114 -7.97 -0.35 7.27
C THR A 114 -8.89 -0.19 8.49
N THR A 115 -9.72 -1.20 8.79
CA THR A 115 -10.59 -1.23 9.98
C THR A 115 -9.75 -1.17 11.26
N GLN A 116 -8.71 -2.01 11.38
CA GLN A 116 -7.83 -2.03 12.54
C GLN A 116 -7.07 -0.71 12.72
N LEU A 117 -6.60 -0.11 11.62
CA LEU A 117 -5.85 1.14 11.63
C LEU A 117 -6.71 2.36 12.01
N TYR A 118 -7.87 2.53 11.36
CA TYR A 118 -8.70 3.74 11.47
C TYR A 118 -9.92 3.60 12.36
N GLY A 119 -10.32 2.38 12.76
CA GLY A 119 -11.49 2.13 13.59
C GLY A 119 -12.82 2.35 12.88
N ILE A 120 -12.87 2.10 11.57
CA ILE A 120 -14.07 2.21 10.71
C ILE A 120 -14.51 0.86 10.17
#